data_AF-A0A2M8FZF3-F1
#
_entry.id   AF-A0A2M8FZF3-F1
#
_cell.length_a   1.000
_cell.length_b   1.000
_cell.length_c   1.000
_cell.angle_alpha   90.00
_cell.angle_beta   90.00
_cell.angle_gamma   90.00
#
_symmetry.space_group_name_H-M   'P 1'
#
loop_
_entity.id
_entity.type
_entity.pdbx_description
1 polymer ?
#
loop_
_entity_poly.entity_id
_entity_poly.type
_entity_poly.pdbx_seq_one_letter_code
_entity_poly.pdbx_strand_id
1 'polypeptide(L)'
;MKYTLRILFYSSLLFFFSLHLAPAANDTSSPKAGFSERLIDRKLSQFAQEVDVILDSALDKRGNLIVVGQTYSKAFPMKNALKSENYDGSVQAGGAFDGFIAKYSPEGELLFSSYLGGENLDEAIAVQVDSQNNVYVCGWTKSKQFLGENIEDEVNVPARSLRDIFLLTFHGTFEDVNVRRYGGINEDRCQSLVIDEEKRRIAVLATIDKATAAFPFIREESSYQPVAGGALEGVVLSLDLDSLEPLCSSFLGGAGNDTTGGAFFHKGSLYIAGTTFSDQFPQSEGIKSLGLSDVYMLQMNPEDCSSRQAFRFGGESFENLTSLAFDAEEEIVI
;
A
#
# COMPACT_ATOMS: atom_id res chain seq x y z
N MET A 1 22.90 -11.00 -4.08
CA MET A 1 22.14 -11.28 -2.84
C MET A 1 21.48 -9.97 -2.41
N LYS A 2 20.20 -9.77 -2.74
CA LYS A 2 19.37 -8.69 -2.17
C LYS A 2 18.73 -9.29 -0.91
N TYR A 3 19.08 -8.78 0.26
CA TYR A 3 18.42 -9.16 1.51
C TYR A 3 17.23 -8.21 1.70
N THR A 4 16.00 -8.72 1.55
CA THR A 4 14.80 -7.97 1.93
C THR A 4 14.55 -8.23 3.40
N LEU A 5 15.00 -7.32 4.27
CA LEU A 5 14.67 -7.37 5.69
C LEU A 5 13.28 -6.72 5.88
N ARG A 6 12.20 -7.52 5.82
CA ARG A 6 10.87 -7.07 6.25
C ARG A 6 10.78 -7.15 7.76
N ILE A 7 10.97 -6.03 8.45
CA ILE A 7 10.64 -5.90 9.87
C ILE A 7 9.15 -5.55 9.97
N LEU A 8 8.31 -6.57 10.19
CA LEU A 8 6.87 -6.37 10.43
C LEU A 8 6.66 -5.99 11.90
N PHE A 9 6.34 -4.72 12.17
CA PHE A 9 5.75 -4.32 13.43
C PHE A 9 4.23 -4.33 13.29
N TYR A 10 3.56 -5.36 13.83
CA TYR A 10 2.11 -5.30 14.00
C TYR A 10 1.78 -4.44 15.22
N SER A 11 1.04 -3.36 14.98
CA SER A 11 0.17 -2.79 16.00
C SER A 11 -0.86 -3.84 16.36
N SER A 12 -0.86 -4.23 17.63
CA SER A 12 -1.82 -5.17 18.18
C SER A 12 -3.25 -4.64 18.03
N LEU A 13 -4.10 -5.43 17.38
CA LEU A 13 -5.52 -5.62 17.69
C LEU A 13 -6.28 -4.40 18.28
N LEU A 14 -7.05 -3.70 17.44
CA LEU A 14 -8.22 -2.93 17.88
C LEU A 14 -9.45 -3.50 17.16
N PHE A 15 -9.92 -4.67 17.62
CA PHE A 15 -11.27 -5.13 17.33
C PHE A 15 -12.26 -4.24 18.08
N PHE A 16 -13.01 -3.41 17.36
CA PHE A 16 -14.20 -2.75 17.92
C PHE A 16 -15.32 -3.78 18.04
N PHE A 17 -15.52 -4.36 19.23
CA PHE A 17 -16.83 -4.90 19.60
C PHE A 17 -17.69 -3.74 20.08
N SER A 18 -18.62 -3.29 19.24
CA SER A 18 -19.75 -2.50 19.73
C SER A 18 -20.71 -3.48 20.43
N LEU A 19 -20.54 -3.65 21.75
CA LEU A 19 -21.48 -4.40 22.56
C LEU A 19 -22.75 -3.54 22.72
N HIS A 20 -23.74 -3.77 21.85
CA HIS A 20 -25.10 -3.26 22.05
C HIS A 20 -25.72 -3.98 23.25
N LEU A 21 -25.55 -3.43 24.45
CA LEU A 21 -26.41 -3.77 25.58
C LEU A 21 -27.71 -2.99 25.42
N ALA A 22 -28.76 -3.71 25.01
CA ALA A 22 -30.13 -3.22 25.12
C ALA A 22 -30.45 -2.88 26.59
N PRO A 23 -31.23 -1.82 26.88
CA PRO A 23 -31.50 -1.44 28.25
C PRO A 23 -32.50 -2.43 28.87
N ALA A 24 -32.07 -3.18 29.88
CA ALA A 24 -32.98 -3.78 30.85
C ALA A 24 -33.31 -2.72 31.92
N ALA A 25 -34.60 -2.59 32.21
CA ALA A 25 -35.19 -1.56 33.05
C ALA A 25 -34.76 -1.59 34.53
N ASN A 26 -34.84 -0.40 35.15
CA ASN A 26 -35.00 -0.11 36.57
C ASN A 26 -33.91 -0.56 37.56
N ASP A 27 -32.93 0.32 37.82
CA ASP A 27 -32.43 0.57 39.18
C ASP A 27 -31.85 2.00 39.28
N THR A 28 -32.40 2.82 40.17
CA THR A 28 -32.03 4.23 40.38
C THR A 28 -31.19 4.46 41.63
N SER A 29 -30.30 3.53 41.99
CA SER A 29 -29.44 3.71 43.17
C SER A 29 -28.02 3.14 43.06
N SER A 30 -27.16 3.78 42.25
CA SER A 30 -25.70 3.68 42.46
C SER A 30 -24.96 4.97 42.03
N PRO A 31 -23.93 5.40 42.77
CA PRO A 31 -23.22 6.64 42.48
C PRO A 31 -22.45 6.50 41.15
N LYS A 32 -22.72 7.43 40.23
CA LYS A 32 -22.05 7.53 38.92
C LYS A 32 -20.53 7.54 39.11
N ALA A 33 -19.86 6.46 38.71
CA ALA A 33 -18.41 6.39 38.56
C ALA A 33 -17.98 7.26 37.36
N GLY A 34 -17.97 8.58 37.54
CA GLY A 34 -17.70 9.57 36.51
C GLY A 34 -16.24 9.98 36.33
N PHE A 35 -15.26 9.15 36.72
CA PHE A 35 -13.86 9.59 36.79
C PHE A 35 -12.79 8.70 36.12
N SER A 36 -13.16 7.67 35.35
CA SER A 36 -12.18 6.73 34.77
C SER A 36 -12.06 6.72 33.24
N GLU A 37 -13.14 6.97 32.48
CA GLU A 37 -13.07 6.78 31.01
C GLU A 37 -12.39 7.96 30.29
N ARG A 38 -12.74 9.21 30.65
CA ARG A 38 -12.19 10.40 29.97
C ARG A 38 -10.69 10.63 30.18
N LEU A 39 -10.11 10.13 31.28
CA LEU A 39 -8.68 10.28 31.54
C LEU A 39 -7.85 9.20 30.83
N ILE A 40 -8.42 8.01 30.68
CA ILE A 40 -7.82 6.89 29.93
C ILE A 40 -7.92 7.17 28.43
N ASP A 41 -9.05 7.67 27.93
CA ASP A 41 -9.21 8.09 26.53
C ASP A 41 -8.27 9.24 26.16
N ARG A 42 -8.14 10.26 27.02
CA ARG A 42 -7.21 11.38 26.75
C ARG A 42 -5.75 10.94 26.74
N LYS A 43 -5.33 10.07 27.67
CA LYS A 43 -3.96 9.56 27.70
C LYS A 43 -3.69 8.63 26.51
N LEU A 44 -4.59 7.72 26.17
CA LEU A 44 -4.46 6.84 25.00
C LEU A 44 -4.49 7.61 23.68
N SER A 45 -5.33 8.65 23.56
CA SER A 45 -5.32 9.54 22.39
C SER A 45 -4.03 10.35 22.26
N GLN A 46 -3.36 10.63 23.38
CA GLN A 46 -2.10 11.35 23.40
C GLN A 46 -0.93 10.42 23.06
N PHE A 47 -0.97 9.15 23.49
CA PHE A 47 -0.03 8.11 23.03
C PHE A 47 -0.16 7.80 21.54
N ALA A 48 -1.38 7.80 20.99
CA ALA A 48 -1.62 7.58 19.56
C ALA A 48 -1.12 8.73 18.66
N GLN A 49 -0.87 9.92 19.21
CA GLN A 49 -0.36 11.09 18.47
C GLN A 49 1.18 11.11 18.33
N GLU A 50 1.89 10.11 18.84
CA GLU A 50 3.35 9.99 18.76
C GLU A 50 3.82 8.66 18.17
N VAL A 51 2.90 7.89 17.56
CA VAL A 51 3.25 6.60 16.96
C VAL A 51 3.73 6.82 15.52
N ASP A 52 4.90 6.27 15.23
CA ASP A 52 5.44 6.15 13.87
C ASP A 52 5.50 4.66 13.53
N VAL A 53 4.99 4.28 12.36
CA VAL A 53 4.98 2.88 11.90
C VAL A 53 5.76 2.80 10.60
N ILE A 54 6.86 2.04 10.59
CA ILE A 54 7.56 1.66 9.36
C ILE A 54 6.80 0.52 8.71
N LEU A 55 6.44 0.69 7.44
CA LEU A 55 5.69 -0.31 6.67
C LEU A 55 6.58 -1.06 5.68
N ASP A 56 7.58 -0.39 5.12
CA ASP A 56 8.54 -1.03 4.22
C ASP A 56 9.90 -0.35 4.26
N SER A 57 10.92 -1.08 3.77
CA SER A 57 12.29 -0.59 3.73
C SER A 57 13.08 -1.15 2.56
N ALA A 58 14.04 -0.36 2.07
CA ALA A 58 14.95 -0.73 1.01
C ALA A 58 16.35 -0.16 1.26
N LEU A 59 17.36 -0.72 0.59
CA LEU A 59 18.74 -0.22 0.65
C LEU A 59 19.10 0.47 -0.66
N ASP A 60 19.78 1.63 -0.58
CA ASP A 60 20.45 2.22 -1.74
C ASP A 60 21.80 1.54 -2.02
N LYS A 61 22.44 1.86 -3.16
CA LYS A 61 23.72 1.26 -3.56
C LYS A 61 24.88 1.53 -2.60
N ARG A 62 24.77 2.52 -1.71
CA ARG A 62 25.76 2.82 -0.68
C ARG A 62 25.45 2.12 0.65
N GLY A 63 24.38 1.31 0.70
CA GLY A 63 23.92 0.63 1.90
C GLY A 63 23.11 1.53 2.84
N ASN A 64 22.72 2.72 2.40
CA ASN A 64 21.85 3.57 3.22
C ASN A 64 20.46 2.93 3.28
N LEU A 65 19.90 2.86 4.49
CA LEU A 65 18.56 2.35 4.72
C LEU A 65 17.53 3.44 4.41
N ILE A 66 16.60 3.14 3.52
CA ILE A 66 15.43 3.97 3.24
C ILE A 66 14.23 3.25 3.85
N VAL A 67 13.44 3.97 4.65
CA VAL A 67 12.21 3.47 5.27
C VAL A 67 11.04 4.37 4.88
N VAL A 68 9.88 3.76 4.70
CA VAL A 68 8.61 4.46 4.48
C VAL A 68 7.55 3.95 5.45
N GLY A 69 6.53 4.77 5.69
CA GLY A 69 5.46 4.39 6.60
C GLY A 69 4.47 5.52 6.84
N GLN A 70 3.84 5.49 8.01
CA GLN A 70 2.98 6.57 8.50
C GLN A 70 3.45 7.10 9.85
N THR A 71 3.22 8.39 10.06
CA THR A 71 3.53 9.10 11.30
C THR A 71 2.32 9.90 11.76
N TYR A 72 1.96 9.75 13.03
CA TYR A 72 0.96 10.61 13.69
C TYR A 72 1.62 11.84 14.34
N SER A 73 2.95 11.87 14.37
CA SER A 73 3.74 12.89 15.05
C SER A 73 3.81 14.15 14.20
N LYS A 74 3.44 15.30 14.80
CA LYS A 74 3.65 16.62 14.19
C LYS A 74 5.08 17.14 14.34
N ALA A 75 5.89 16.44 15.14
CA ALA A 75 7.27 16.78 15.42
C ALA A 75 8.22 15.67 14.93
N PHE A 76 7.89 15.02 13.81
CA PHE A 76 8.74 14.03 13.17
C PHE A 76 10.14 14.61 12.91
N PRO A 77 11.24 13.87 13.16
CA PRO A 77 12.59 14.37 12.92
C PRO A 77 12.79 14.69 11.45
N MET A 78 13.02 15.96 11.12
CA MET A 78 13.10 16.46 9.74
C MET A 78 14.54 16.83 9.40
N LYS A 79 15.10 16.23 8.33
CA LYS A 79 16.45 16.54 7.85
C LYS A 79 16.46 16.58 6.33
N ASN A 80 16.99 17.66 5.75
CA ASN A 80 17.05 17.86 4.29
C ASN A 80 15.70 17.63 3.58
N ALA A 81 14.60 17.95 4.26
CA ALA A 81 13.24 17.64 3.81
C ALA A 81 12.90 18.24 2.44
N LEU A 82 11.88 17.67 1.81
CA LEU A 82 11.41 18.13 0.50
C LEU A 82 10.99 19.59 0.51
N LYS A 83 11.25 20.24 -0.63
CA LYS A 83 10.84 21.62 -0.94
C LYS A 83 10.21 21.60 -2.33
N SER A 84 8.94 21.98 -2.45
CA SER A 84 8.29 22.23 -3.75
C SER A 84 8.21 23.73 -4.04
N GLU A 85 7.96 24.12 -5.29
CA GLU A 85 8.04 25.52 -5.74
C GLU A 85 7.08 26.47 -4.99
N ASN A 86 6.02 25.94 -4.38
CA ASN A 86 5.04 26.67 -3.58
C ASN A 86 5.15 26.40 -2.07
N TYR A 87 6.28 25.84 -1.63
CA TYR A 87 6.44 25.30 -0.29
C TYR A 87 7.74 25.79 0.36
N ASP A 88 7.59 26.57 1.44
CA ASP A 88 8.70 27.31 2.08
C ASP A 88 9.66 26.46 2.93
N GLY A 89 9.60 25.13 2.77
CA GLY A 89 10.39 24.17 3.54
C GLY A 89 9.81 23.82 4.91
N SER A 90 8.60 24.28 5.24
CA SER A 90 7.85 23.79 6.38
C SER A 90 7.02 22.55 6.03
N VAL A 91 7.73 21.43 5.72
CA VAL A 91 7.41 20.02 6.10
C VAL A 91 6.35 19.83 7.18
N GLN A 92 5.10 20.27 7.06
CA GLN A 92 4.14 20.21 8.16
C GLN A 92 3.19 19.05 7.94
N ALA A 93 3.07 18.22 8.99
CA ALA A 93 2.07 17.18 9.10
C ALA A 93 0.67 17.77 8.83
N GLY A 94 -0.07 17.15 7.90
CA GLY A 94 -1.45 17.46 7.64
C GLY A 94 -2.38 16.32 8.04
N GLY A 95 -3.66 16.61 8.20
CA GLY A 95 -4.62 15.64 8.72
C GLY A 95 -4.27 15.06 10.10
N ALA A 96 -4.59 13.78 10.29
CA ALA A 96 -4.36 13.05 11.55
C ALA A 96 -3.11 12.16 11.52
N PHE A 97 -2.65 11.77 10.33
CA PHE A 97 -1.37 11.11 10.09
C PHE A 97 -0.97 11.31 8.64
N ASP A 98 0.34 11.37 8.43
CA ASP A 98 0.96 11.53 7.12
C ASP A 98 1.81 10.32 6.79
N GLY A 99 2.04 10.11 5.49
CA GLY A 99 3.12 9.25 5.06
C GLY A 99 4.44 9.86 5.49
N PHE A 100 5.48 9.05 5.64
CA PHE A 100 6.83 9.57 5.75
C PHE A 100 7.81 8.74 4.94
N ILE A 101 8.96 9.36 4.66
CA ILE A 101 10.16 8.69 4.22
C ILE A 101 11.34 9.17 5.06
N ALA A 102 12.24 8.26 5.39
CA ALA A 102 13.50 8.59 6.04
C ALA A 102 14.64 7.75 5.46
N LYS A 103 15.83 8.33 5.43
CA LYS A 103 17.06 7.71 4.96
C LYS A 103 18.11 7.76 6.05
N TYR A 104 18.72 6.63 6.36
CA TYR A 104 19.76 6.48 7.36
C TYR A 104 21.05 5.96 6.73
N SER A 105 22.20 6.42 7.22
CA SER A 105 23.49 5.81 6.88
C SER A 105 23.59 4.39 7.45
N PRO A 106 24.52 3.54 6.97
CA PRO A 106 24.80 2.24 7.58
C PRO A 106 25.14 2.31 9.08
N GLU A 107 25.66 3.46 9.54
CA GLU A 107 26.00 3.74 10.93
C GLU A 107 24.80 4.26 11.75
N GLY A 108 23.62 4.42 11.13
CA GLY A 108 22.39 4.88 11.79
C GLY A 108 22.24 6.40 11.84
N GLU A 109 23.05 7.17 11.12
CA GLU A 109 22.85 8.63 11.03
C GLU A 109 21.64 8.92 10.14
N LEU A 110 20.65 9.68 10.62
CA LEU A 110 19.59 10.21 9.77
C LEU A 110 20.23 11.13 8.71
N LEU A 111 20.04 10.87 7.42
CA LEU A 111 20.58 11.64 6.30
C LEU A 111 19.52 12.52 5.63
N PHE A 112 18.29 12.01 5.58
CA PHE A 112 17.14 12.69 4.98
C PHE A 112 15.85 12.20 5.65
N SER A 113 14.86 13.07 5.77
CA SER A 113 13.49 12.69 6.12
C SER A 113 12.49 13.72 5.65
N SER A 114 11.32 13.25 5.21
CA SER A 114 10.19 14.07 4.78
C SER A 114 8.87 13.45 5.19
N TYR A 115 7.86 14.27 5.52
CA TYR A 115 6.48 13.82 5.37
C TYR A 115 6.15 13.67 3.87
N LEU A 116 5.25 12.74 3.57
CA LEU A 116 4.68 12.43 2.27
C LEU A 116 3.17 12.53 2.40
N GLY A 117 2.60 13.65 1.97
CA GLY A 117 1.19 13.93 2.20
C GLY A 117 0.80 15.37 1.94
N GLY A 118 -0.39 15.70 2.43
CA GLY A 118 -0.99 17.03 2.35
C GLY A 118 -2.05 17.20 3.43
N GLU A 119 -3.16 17.85 3.13
CA GLU A 119 -4.06 18.36 4.17
C GLU A 119 -4.88 17.30 4.94
N ASN A 120 -4.90 16.04 4.48
CA ASN A 120 -5.68 14.94 5.02
C ASN A 120 -4.80 13.73 5.39
N LEU A 121 -5.36 12.50 5.33
CA LEU A 121 -4.65 11.28 5.75
C LEU A 121 -3.84 10.74 4.60
N ASP A 122 -2.59 10.38 4.86
CA ASP A 122 -1.66 9.88 3.87
C ASP A 122 -0.84 8.72 4.44
N GLU A 123 -0.49 7.72 3.63
CA GLU A 123 0.30 6.56 4.06
C GLU A 123 1.23 6.10 2.93
N ALA A 124 2.52 5.94 3.23
CA ALA A 124 3.51 5.37 2.31
C ALA A 124 3.74 3.90 2.64
N ILE A 125 3.40 3.00 1.72
CA ILE A 125 3.26 1.56 2.01
C ILE A 125 4.45 0.75 1.53
N ALA A 126 4.96 1.03 0.34
CA ALA A 126 6.01 0.23 -0.29
C ALA A 126 7.13 1.12 -0.84
N VAL A 127 8.36 0.64 -0.77
CA VAL A 127 9.54 1.33 -1.31
C VAL A 127 10.47 0.37 -2.06
N GLN A 128 10.93 0.79 -3.23
CA GLN A 128 11.97 0.10 -3.99
C GLN A 128 13.05 1.07 -4.44
N VAL A 129 14.27 0.56 -4.60
CA VAL A 129 15.42 1.34 -5.07
C VAL A 129 16.05 0.62 -6.26
N ASP A 130 16.20 1.31 -7.37
CA ASP A 130 16.85 0.74 -8.56
C ASP A 130 18.37 0.91 -8.51
N SER A 131 19.06 0.32 -9.50
CA SER A 131 20.50 0.48 -9.64
C SER A 131 20.94 1.89 -10.07
N GLN A 132 20.06 2.80 -10.42
CA GLN A 132 20.40 4.20 -10.62
C GLN A 132 20.31 5.01 -9.32
N ASN A 133 19.92 4.37 -8.20
CA ASN A 133 19.54 5.00 -6.93
C ASN A 133 18.29 5.88 -7.04
N ASN A 134 17.44 5.64 -8.04
CA ASN A 134 16.09 6.17 -8.01
C ASN A 134 15.29 5.41 -6.94
N VAL A 135 14.46 6.15 -6.20
CA VAL A 135 13.63 5.59 -5.13
C VAL A 135 12.17 5.71 -5.53
N TYR A 136 11.48 4.57 -5.59
CA TYR A 136 10.08 4.47 -5.97
C TYR A 136 9.27 4.16 -4.71
N VAL A 137 8.30 5.01 -4.41
CA VAL A 137 7.42 4.87 -3.24
C VAL A 137 5.98 4.80 -3.71
N CYS A 138 5.23 3.85 -3.17
CA CYS A 138 3.81 3.73 -3.45
C CYS A 138 3.01 3.73 -2.15
N GLY A 139 1.84 4.35 -2.17
CA GLY A 139 1.00 4.51 -1.00
C GLY A 139 -0.40 4.96 -1.38
N TRP A 140 -1.11 5.54 -0.42
CA TRP A 140 -2.39 6.20 -0.68
C TRP A 140 -2.49 7.55 0.02
N THR A 141 -3.31 8.43 -0.56
CA THR A 141 -3.55 9.80 -0.10
C THR A 141 -5.04 10.11 -0.08
N LYS A 142 -5.52 10.80 0.96
CA LYS A 142 -6.84 11.48 0.97
C LYS A 142 -6.70 12.98 0.73
N SER A 143 -5.49 13.44 0.48
CA SER A 143 -5.14 14.84 0.31
C SER A 143 -5.32 15.24 -1.14
N LYS A 144 -5.85 16.44 -1.37
CA LYS A 144 -5.99 17.01 -2.73
C LYS A 144 -4.68 17.65 -3.16
N GLN A 145 -4.04 18.32 -2.21
CA GLN A 145 -2.68 18.79 -2.37
C GLN A 145 -1.76 17.71 -1.83
N PHE A 146 -0.69 17.43 -2.53
CA PHE A 146 0.30 16.46 -2.09
C PHE A 146 1.68 17.07 -2.32
N LEU A 147 2.50 17.12 -1.27
CA LEU A 147 3.77 17.86 -1.28
C LEU A 147 3.60 19.35 -1.65
N GLY A 148 2.47 19.95 -1.26
CA GLY A 148 2.19 21.38 -1.47
C GLY A 148 1.72 21.75 -2.87
N GLU A 149 1.54 20.77 -3.76
CA GLU A 149 1.05 21.00 -5.12
C GLU A 149 -0.31 20.33 -5.32
N ASN A 150 -1.19 20.97 -6.10
CA ASN A 150 -2.36 20.26 -6.61
C ASN A 150 -1.84 19.25 -7.62
N ILE A 151 -2.01 17.96 -7.36
CA ILE A 151 -1.77 16.97 -8.39
C ILE A 151 -2.95 17.08 -9.35
N GLU A 152 -2.68 17.40 -10.61
CA GLU A 152 -3.71 17.43 -11.65
C GLU A 152 -4.31 16.02 -11.76
N ASP A 153 -5.53 15.85 -11.28
CA ASP A 153 -6.29 14.65 -11.59
C ASP A 153 -6.56 14.68 -13.11
N GLU A 154 -6.20 13.62 -13.83
CA GLU A 154 -6.48 13.49 -15.28
C GLU A 154 -7.99 13.55 -15.60
N VAL A 155 -8.83 13.47 -14.56
CA VAL A 155 -10.28 13.61 -14.58
C VAL A 155 -10.68 14.56 -13.44
N ASN A 156 -11.59 15.52 -13.68
CA ASN A 156 -12.18 16.36 -12.63
C ASN A 156 -12.81 15.51 -11.49
N VAL A 157 -12.03 15.06 -10.51
CA VAL A 157 -12.53 14.30 -9.36
C VAL A 157 -13.17 15.32 -8.39
N PRO A 158 -14.46 15.17 -8.04
CA PRO A 158 -15.12 16.07 -7.09
C PRO A 158 -14.37 16.12 -5.75
N ALA A 159 -14.55 17.24 -5.06
CA ALA A 159 -13.87 17.67 -3.83
C ALA A 159 -13.90 16.74 -2.59
N ARG A 160 -14.24 15.46 -2.72
CA ARG A 160 -14.16 14.41 -1.71
C ARG A 160 -13.75 13.08 -2.38
N SER A 161 -12.59 13.03 -3.03
CA SER A 161 -12.05 11.72 -3.38
C SER A 161 -11.75 10.96 -2.08
N LEU A 162 -11.99 9.66 -2.10
CA LEU A 162 -11.62 8.79 -0.99
C LEU A 162 -10.09 8.57 -1.07
N ARG A 163 -9.57 7.45 -0.57
CA ARG A 163 -8.12 7.18 -0.69
C ARG A 163 -7.80 7.00 -2.17
N ASP A 164 -6.74 7.62 -2.67
CA ASP A 164 -6.21 7.37 -4.01
C ASP A 164 -4.75 6.96 -3.93
N ILE A 165 -4.28 6.20 -4.91
CA ILE A 165 -2.91 5.72 -4.97
C ILE A 165 -2.00 6.86 -5.39
N PHE A 166 -0.86 7.02 -4.71
CA PHE A 166 0.25 7.80 -5.26
C PHE A 166 1.41 6.87 -5.59
N LEU A 167 2.11 7.19 -6.69
CA LEU A 167 3.41 6.67 -7.05
C LEU A 167 4.38 7.84 -7.11
N LEU A 168 5.34 7.84 -6.20
CA LEU A 168 6.35 8.88 -6.06
C LEU A 168 7.71 8.32 -6.49
N THR A 169 8.44 9.07 -7.32
CA THR A 169 9.81 8.75 -7.69
C THR A 169 10.76 9.86 -7.25
N PHE A 170 11.79 9.50 -6.50
CA PHE A 170 12.94 10.37 -6.25
C PHE A 170 14.06 10.01 -7.22
N HIS A 171 14.54 10.98 -7.98
CA HIS A 171 15.74 10.79 -8.80
C HIS A 171 16.99 11.24 -8.02
N GLY A 172 17.96 10.35 -7.84
CA GLY A 172 19.25 10.68 -7.24
C GLY A 172 19.22 11.13 -5.77
N THR A 173 19.32 12.44 -5.52
CA THR A 173 19.63 13.07 -4.21
C THR A 173 18.41 13.38 -3.32
N PHE A 174 17.23 12.88 -3.65
CA PHE A 174 15.95 13.25 -2.99
C PHE A 174 15.54 14.73 -3.21
N GLU A 175 16.07 15.36 -4.26
CA GLU A 175 15.77 16.75 -4.60
C GLU A 175 14.82 16.87 -5.79
N ASP A 176 14.80 15.86 -6.66
CA ASP A 176 13.92 15.77 -7.82
C ASP A 176 12.87 14.70 -7.56
N VAL A 177 11.61 15.13 -7.47
CA VAL A 177 10.46 14.29 -7.10
C VAL A 177 9.39 14.40 -8.17
N ASN A 178 9.00 13.25 -8.72
CA ASN A 178 7.81 13.13 -9.55
C ASN A 178 6.71 12.40 -8.77
N VAL A 179 5.46 12.85 -8.88
CA VAL A 179 4.31 12.17 -8.29
C VAL A 179 3.26 11.92 -9.37
N ARG A 180 2.82 10.67 -9.48
CA ARG A 180 1.63 10.27 -10.24
C ARG A 180 0.55 9.81 -9.27
N ARG A 181 -0.70 10.18 -9.52
CA ARG A 181 -1.86 9.70 -8.76
C ARG A 181 -2.70 8.78 -9.64
N TYR A 182 -3.17 7.68 -9.06
CA TYR A 182 -4.08 6.73 -9.71
C TYR A 182 -5.26 6.47 -8.79
N GLY A 183 -6.47 6.48 -9.32
CA GLY A 183 -7.66 6.27 -8.50
C GLY A 183 -8.86 7.01 -9.07
N GLY A 184 -9.85 7.31 -8.25
CA GLY A 184 -11.08 7.96 -8.67
C GLY A 184 -11.88 8.50 -7.49
N ILE A 185 -13.21 8.40 -7.56
CA ILE A 185 -14.06 8.91 -6.49
C ILE A 185 -14.09 7.98 -5.25
N ASN A 186 -13.68 6.73 -5.41
CA ASN A 186 -13.81 5.67 -4.40
C ASN A 186 -12.46 5.30 -3.80
N GLU A 187 -12.44 4.30 -2.89
CA GLU A 187 -11.21 3.93 -2.19
C GLU A 187 -10.30 3.06 -3.07
N ASP A 188 -9.13 3.59 -3.37
CA ASP A 188 -8.06 2.96 -4.12
C ASP A 188 -6.79 3.00 -3.27
N ARG A 189 -6.17 1.84 -3.06
CA ARG A 189 -5.02 1.71 -2.16
C ARG A 189 -3.92 0.89 -2.78
N CYS A 190 -2.69 1.39 -2.71
CA CYS A 190 -1.52 0.60 -3.00
C CYS A 190 -1.36 -0.48 -1.93
N GLN A 191 -0.88 -1.65 -2.32
CA GLN A 191 -0.59 -2.77 -1.41
C GLN A 191 0.90 -3.12 -1.46
N SER A 192 1.50 -3.08 -2.66
CA SER A 192 2.92 -3.38 -2.84
C SER A 192 3.43 -2.77 -4.14
N LEU A 193 4.74 -2.61 -4.22
CA LEU A 193 5.45 -2.19 -5.41
C LEU A 193 6.71 -3.05 -5.59
N VAL A 194 6.94 -3.53 -6.82
CA VAL A 194 8.15 -4.29 -7.16
C VAL A 194 8.72 -3.82 -8.48
N ILE A 195 10.05 -3.94 -8.61
CA ILE A 195 10.79 -3.53 -9.81
C ILE A 195 11.51 -4.72 -10.45
N ASP A 196 11.50 -4.77 -11.78
CA ASP A 196 12.35 -5.61 -12.61
C ASP A 196 13.36 -4.69 -13.30
N GLU A 197 14.57 -4.64 -12.77
CA GLU A 197 15.61 -3.79 -13.32
C GLU A 197 16.15 -4.30 -14.66
N GLU A 198 16.10 -5.61 -14.92
CA GLU A 198 16.61 -6.20 -16.15
C GLU A 198 15.72 -5.82 -17.33
N LYS A 199 14.40 -5.86 -17.11
CA LYS A 199 13.39 -5.47 -18.12
C LYS A 199 12.95 -4.02 -18.04
N ARG A 200 13.50 -3.23 -17.11
CA ARG A 200 13.07 -1.85 -16.81
C ARG A 200 11.56 -1.73 -16.58
N ARG A 201 11.03 -2.54 -15.66
CA ARG A 201 9.60 -2.52 -15.30
C ARG A 201 9.37 -2.24 -13.82
N ILE A 202 8.22 -1.67 -13.53
CA ILE A 202 7.66 -1.54 -12.20
C ILE A 202 6.25 -2.12 -12.22
N ALA A 203 5.87 -2.86 -11.18
CA ALA A 203 4.51 -3.34 -10.97
C ALA A 203 3.97 -2.76 -9.67
N VAL A 204 2.88 -2.03 -9.79
CA VAL A 204 2.08 -1.51 -8.68
C VAL A 204 0.95 -2.50 -8.44
N LEU A 205 0.88 -3.04 -7.23
CA LEU A 205 -0.25 -3.83 -6.78
C LEU A 205 -1.15 -2.96 -5.93
N ALA A 206 -2.45 -3.01 -6.22
CA ALA A 206 -3.44 -2.22 -5.55
C ALA A 206 -4.69 -3.03 -5.23
N THR A 207 -5.53 -2.46 -4.36
CA THR A 207 -6.93 -2.84 -4.21
C THR A 207 -7.76 -1.61 -4.50
N ILE A 208 -8.68 -1.73 -5.45
CA ILE A 208 -9.46 -0.61 -5.96
C ILE A 208 -10.95 -0.94 -5.95
N ASP A 209 -11.77 0.10 -5.88
CA ASP A 209 -13.22 -0.04 -6.05
C ASP A 209 -13.57 -0.03 -7.54
N LYS A 210 -14.44 -0.96 -7.98
CA LYS A 210 -14.83 -1.13 -9.39
C LYS A 210 -15.38 0.14 -10.04
N ALA A 211 -16.00 1.04 -9.29
CA ALA A 211 -16.55 2.28 -9.83
C ALA A 211 -15.48 3.37 -10.08
N THR A 212 -14.20 3.08 -9.82
CA THR A 212 -13.08 3.95 -10.15
C THR A 212 -12.85 3.99 -11.66
N ALA A 213 -13.19 5.12 -12.29
CA ALA A 213 -13.05 5.34 -13.73
C ALA A 213 -11.69 5.92 -14.16
N ALA A 214 -10.90 6.43 -13.23
CA ALA A 214 -9.63 7.13 -13.50
C ALA A 214 -8.37 6.31 -13.18
N PHE A 215 -8.52 5.01 -12.87
CA PHE A 215 -7.40 4.08 -12.88
C PHE A 215 -7.02 3.74 -14.34
N PRO A 216 -5.72 3.65 -14.70
CA PRO A 216 -5.26 3.45 -16.08
C PRO A 216 -5.49 2.01 -16.53
N PHE A 217 -6.75 1.66 -16.82
CA PHE A 217 -7.09 0.36 -17.36
C PHE A 217 -6.71 0.27 -18.84
N ILE A 218 -5.57 -0.35 -19.10
CA ILE A 218 -5.20 -0.79 -20.45
C ILE A 218 -5.95 -2.10 -20.70
N ARG A 219 -7.10 -2.00 -21.38
CA ARG A 219 -7.94 -3.14 -21.73
C ARG A 219 -7.37 -3.85 -22.95
N GLU A 220 -6.37 -4.69 -22.72
CA GLU A 220 -5.95 -5.68 -23.72
C GLU A 220 -6.80 -6.95 -23.58
N GLU A 221 -7.22 -7.54 -24.70
CA GLU A 221 -7.91 -8.85 -24.71
C GLU A 221 -7.08 -9.96 -24.03
N SER A 222 -5.76 -9.77 -23.96
CA SER A 222 -4.82 -10.68 -23.31
C SER A 222 -4.72 -10.54 -21.80
N SER A 223 -5.24 -9.46 -21.20
CA SER A 223 -5.18 -9.28 -19.75
C SER A 223 -5.92 -10.41 -19.03
N TYR A 224 -5.42 -10.85 -17.87
CA TYR A 224 -6.01 -11.96 -17.12
C TYR A 224 -7.50 -11.75 -16.84
N GLN A 225 -7.85 -10.55 -16.39
CA GLN A 225 -9.22 -10.14 -16.13
C GLN A 225 -9.39 -8.68 -16.60
N PRO A 226 -9.94 -8.44 -17.81
CA PRO A 226 -10.10 -7.10 -18.37
C PRO A 226 -11.26 -6.30 -17.77
N VAL A 227 -12.15 -6.97 -17.04
CA VAL A 227 -13.37 -6.38 -16.46
C VAL A 227 -13.52 -6.84 -15.02
N ALA A 228 -13.79 -5.88 -14.15
CA ALA A 228 -14.01 -6.18 -12.75
C ALA A 228 -15.21 -7.11 -12.53
N GLY A 229 -14.98 -8.20 -11.80
CA GLY A 229 -15.96 -9.17 -11.36
C GLY A 229 -16.65 -8.77 -10.06
N GLY A 230 -15.90 -8.20 -9.10
CA GLY A 230 -16.36 -7.77 -7.77
C GLY A 230 -16.57 -6.26 -7.60
N ALA A 231 -16.91 -5.84 -6.38
CA ALA A 231 -17.04 -4.43 -6.02
C ALA A 231 -15.70 -3.81 -5.59
N LEU A 232 -14.86 -4.60 -4.89
CA LEU A 232 -13.50 -4.25 -4.50
C LEU A 232 -12.56 -5.33 -5.05
N GLU A 233 -11.57 -4.96 -5.84
CA GLU A 233 -10.71 -5.93 -6.52
C GLU A 233 -9.23 -5.62 -6.41
N GLY A 234 -8.45 -6.69 -6.39
CA GLY A 234 -7.02 -6.61 -6.60
C GLY A 234 -6.73 -6.15 -8.03
N VAL A 235 -5.75 -5.27 -8.18
CA VAL A 235 -5.28 -4.84 -9.50
C VAL A 235 -3.77 -4.87 -9.54
N VAL A 236 -3.25 -5.22 -10.70
CA VAL A 236 -1.87 -4.99 -11.08
C VAL A 236 -1.82 -3.96 -12.19
N LEU A 237 -0.92 -2.99 -12.05
CA LEU A 237 -0.54 -2.03 -13.07
C LEU A 237 0.96 -2.17 -13.32
N SER A 238 1.33 -2.63 -14.52
CA SER A 238 2.73 -2.63 -14.95
C SER A 238 3.03 -1.35 -15.71
N LEU A 239 4.11 -0.69 -15.34
CA LEU A 239 4.62 0.52 -15.99
C LEU A 239 6.07 0.29 -16.46
N ASP A 240 6.50 1.12 -17.40
CA ASP A 240 7.91 1.32 -17.70
C ASP A 240 8.60 1.97 -16.50
N LEU A 241 9.78 1.46 -16.11
CA LEU A 241 10.43 1.87 -14.86
C LEU A 241 11.04 3.29 -14.92
N ASP A 242 11.35 3.77 -16.13
CA ASP A 242 12.00 5.06 -16.33
C ASP A 242 10.97 6.17 -16.58
N SER A 243 10.03 5.92 -17.48
CA SER A 243 9.00 6.90 -17.86
C SER A 243 7.74 6.86 -17.00
N LEU A 244 7.52 5.75 -16.27
CA LEU A 244 6.28 5.44 -15.54
C LEU A 244 5.03 5.38 -16.42
N GLU A 245 5.20 5.25 -17.74
CA GLU A 245 4.09 5.07 -18.66
C GLU A 245 3.45 3.70 -18.47
N PRO A 246 2.10 3.62 -18.39
CA PRO A 246 1.37 2.36 -18.31
C PRO A 246 1.66 1.44 -19.50
N LEU A 247 1.98 0.18 -19.20
CA LEU A 247 2.24 -0.87 -20.19
C LEU A 247 1.10 -1.88 -20.27
N CYS A 248 0.61 -2.33 -19.11
CA CYS A 248 -0.58 -3.18 -19.03
C CYS A 248 -1.22 -3.06 -17.64
N SER A 249 -2.48 -3.46 -17.54
CA SER A 249 -3.17 -3.61 -16.27
C SER A 249 -4.11 -4.82 -16.29
N SER A 250 -4.38 -5.42 -15.14
CA SER A 250 -5.43 -6.43 -15.01
C SER A 250 -6.07 -6.36 -13.65
N PHE A 251 -7.36 -6.63 -13.61
CA PHE A 251 -8.03 -7.05 -12.37
C PHE A 251 -7.53 -8.44 -11.95
N LEU A 252 -7.65 -8.73 -10.67
CA LEU A 252 -7.21 -9.96 -10.04
C LEU A 252 -8.28 -10.39 -9.05
N GLY A 253 -8.90 -11.54 -9.33
CA GLY A 253 -9.93 -12.09 -8.46
C GLY A 253 -11.04 -12.82 -9.21
N GLY A 254 -12.26 -12.60 -8.76
CA GLY A 254 -13.49 -13.15 -9.30
C GLY A 254 -14.69 -12.25 -8.95
N ALA A 255 -15.85 -12.85 -8.68
CA ALA A 255 -17.08 -12.09 -8.43
C ALA A 255 -17.21 -11.53 -7.00
N GLY A 256 -16.38 -11.99 -6.07
CA GLY A 256 -16.29 -11.54 -4.69
C GLY A 256 -15.36 -10.34 -4.53
N ASN A 257 -15.12 -9.92 -3.28
CA ASN A 257 -14.11 -8.92 -3.01
C ASN A 257 -12.75 -9.60 -2.96
N ASP A 258 -11.76 -9.03 -3.64
CA ASP A 258 -10.44 -9.63 -3.75
C ASP A 258 -9.38 -8.55 -3.49
N THR A 259 -8.26 -8.94 -2.90
CA THR A 259 -7.15 -8.02 -2.58
C THR A 259 -5.85 -8.53 -3.17
N THR A 260 -4.88 -7.64 -3.31
CA THR A 260 -3.48 -8.00 -3.53
C THR A 260 -2.70 -7.88 -2.23
N GLY A 261 -1.57 -8.58 -2.14
CA GLY A 261 -0.66 -8.47 -1.00
C GLY A 261 0.79 -8.34 -1.46
N GLY A 262 1.45 -9.47 -1.68
CA GLY A 262 2.87 -9.52 -2.08
C GLY A 262 3.06 -9.77 -3.57
N ALA A 263 4.17 -9.29 -4.11
CA ALA A 263 4.61 -9.65 -5.45
C ALA A 263 6.14 -9.74 -5.53
N PHE A 264 6.63 -10.33 -6.61
CA PHE A 264 8.04 -10.27 -7.00
C PHE A 264 8.19 -10.61 -8.49
N PHE A 265 9.27 -10.12 -9.09
CA PHE A 265 9.70 -10.57 -10.41
C PHE A 265 10.69 -11.72 -10.31
N HIS A 266 10.52 -12.74 -11.16
CA HIS A 266 11.45 -13.85 -11.27
C HIS A 266 11.41 -14.48 -12.66
N LYS A 267 12.59 -14.64 -13.28
CA LYS A 267 12.77 -15.21 -14.63
C LYS A 267 11.82 -14.60 -15.68
N GLY A 268 11.63 -13.28 -15.62
CA GLY A 268 10.79 -12.53 -16.54
C GLY A 268 9.28 -12.70 -16.37
N SER A 269 8.84 -13.35 -15.29
CA SER A 269 7.44 -13.40 -14.86
C SER A 269 7.24 -12.57 -13.59
N LEU A 270 6.04 -12.02 -13.45
CA LEU A 270 5.58 -11.41 -12.21
C LEU A 270 4.75 -12.44 -11.45
N TYR A 271 5.11 -12.70 -10.20
CA TYR A 271 4.32 -13.53 -9.30
C TYR A 271 3.63 -12.61 -8.31
N ILE A 272 2.34 -12.83 -8.12
CA ILE A 272 1.46 -12.02 -7.28
C ILE A 272 0.76 -12.98 -6.34
N ALA A 273 0.60 -12.59 -5.09
CA ALA A 273 -0.28 -13.27 -4.17
C ALA A 273 -1.19 -12.28 -3.46
N GLY A 274 -2.35 -12.76 -3.04
CA GLY A 274 -3.37 -11.95 -2.38
C GLY A 274 -4.43 -12.82 -1.73
N THR A 275 -5.46 -12.18 -1.17
CA THR A 275 -6.60 -12.87 -0.58
C THR A 275 -7.79 -12.77 -1.53
N THR A 276 -8.48 -13.88 -1.74
CA THR A 276 -9.68 -13.95 -2.55
C THR A 276 -10.88 -14.40 -1.71
N PHE A 277 -12.02 -13.73 -1.89
CA PHE A 277 -13.32 -14.15 -1.35
C PHE A 277 -14.20 -14.75 -2.46
N SER A 278 -13.58 -15.06 -3.61
CA SER A 278 -14.25 -15.53 -4.81
C SER A 278 -14.12 -17.03 -4.99
N ASP A 279 -15.26 -17.71 -5.18
CA ASP A 279 -15.27 -19.16 -5.47
C ASP A 279 -14.76 -19.50 -6.88
N GLN A 280 -14.73 -18.52 -7.78
CA GLN A 280 -14.42 -18.70 -9.20
C GLN A 280 -12.92 -18.61 -9.53
N PHE A 281 -12.04 -18.48 -8.53
CA PHE A 281 -10.59 -18.44 -8.75
C PHE A 281 -10.06 -19.87 -9.01
N PRO A 282 -9.14 -20.08 -9.97
CA PRO A 282 -8.61 -21.41 -10.27
C PRO A 282 -8.06 -22.13 -9.03
N GLN A 283 -8.59 -23.33 -8.76
CA GLN A 283 -8.12 -24.20 -7.69
C GLN A 283 -6.98 -25.09 -8.18
N SER A 284 -5.96 -25.23 -7.33
CA SER A 284 -4.91 -26.22 -7.54
C SER A 284 -5.45 -27.63 -7.25
N GLU A 285 -5.01 -28.62 -8.03
CA GLU A 285 -5.48 -30.00 -7.80
C GLU A 285 -5.13 -30.48 -6.38
N GLY A 286 -6.13 -31.01 -5.67
CA GLY A 286 -5.95 -31.62 -4.36
C GLY A 286 -6.08 -30.67 -3.16
N ILE A 287 -6.23 -29.35 -3.38
CA ILE A 287 -6.50 -28.40 -2.29
C ILE A 287 -7.99 -28.09 -2.22
N LYS A 288 -8.64 -28.49 -1.12
CA LYS A 288 -10.02 -28.09 -0.82
C LYS A 288 -10.01 -26.68 -0.29
N SER A 289 -10.40 -25.73 -1.13
CA SER A 289 -10.72 -24.38 -0.73
C SER A 289 -12.24 -24.27 -0.53
N LEU A 290 -12.64 -24.14 0.74
CA LEU A 290 -14.03 -24.19 1.21
C LEU A 290 -14.33 -23.08 2.24
N GLY A 291 -13.42 -22.13 2.39
CA GLY A 291 -13.47 -21.05 3.38
C GLY A 291 -14.12 -19.78 2.85
N LEU A 292 -14.26 -18.79 3.74
CA LEU A 292 -14.82 -17.48 3.39
C LEU A 292 -13.82 -16.59 2.66
N SER A 293 -12.52 -16.80 2.92
CA SER A 293 -11.44 -16.19 2.15
C SER A 293 -10.24 -17.12 2.09
N ASP A 294 -9.60 -17.22 0.93
CA ASP A 294 -8.42 -18.03 0.73
C ASP A 294 -7.28 -17.17 0.17
N VAL A 295 -6.07 -17.69 0.20
CA VAL A 295 -4.95 -17.05 -0.47
C VAL A 295 -4.87 -17.57 -1.91
N TYR A 296 -4.57 -16.67 -2.84
CA TYR A 296 -4.24 -17.02 -4.20
C TYR A 296 -2.82 -16.63 -4.56
N MET A 297 -2.26 -17.31 -5.56
CA MET A 297 -1.05 -16.92 -6.26
C MET A 297 -1.28 -16.94 -7.76
N LEU A 298 -0.80 -15.92 -8.45
CA LEU A 298 -0.85 -15.78 -9.89
C LEU A 298 0.56 -15.56 -10.43
N GLN A 299 0.95 -16.39 -11.39
CA GLN A 299 2.07 -16.08 -12.28
C GLN A 299 1.53 -15.38 -13.53
N MET A 300 2.09 -14.21 -13.83
CA MET A 300 1.65 -13.33 -14.90
C MET A 300 2.81 -12.93 -15.80
N ASN A 301 2.51 -12.70 -17.08
CA ASN A 301 3.40 -11.98 -17.99
C ASN A 301 3.24 -10.47 -17.75
N PRO A 302 4.29 -9.75 -17.28
CA PRO A 302 4.19 -8.32 -17.00
C PRO A 302 4.17 -7.44 -18.26
N GLU A 303 4.30 -8.02 -19.45
CA GLU A 303 4.28 -7.27 -20.72
C GLU A 303 2.86 -6.97 -21.19
N ASP A 304 1.94 -7.90 -20.98
CA ASP A 304 0.55 -7.86 -21.46
C ASP A 304 -0.48 -8.21 -20.37
N CYS A 305 0.00 -8.44 -19.14
CA CYS A 305 -0.78 -8.80 -17.96
C CYS A 305 -1.60 -10.10 -18.15
N SER A 306 -1.17 -10.99 -19.06
CA SER A 306 -1.76 -12.31 -19.25
C SER A 306 -1.33 -13.29 -18.16
N SER A 307 -2.27 -14.08 -17.65
CA SER A 307 -1.95 -15.14 -16.69
C SER A 307 -1.27 -16.33 -17.37
N ARG A 308 -0.26 -16.90 -16.71
CA ARG A 308 0.32 -18.20 -17.10
C ARG A 308 -0.21 -19.34 -16.23
N GLN A 309 -0.33 -19.09 -14.94
CA GLN A 309 -0.78 -20.07 -13.97
C GLN A 309 -1.36 -19.37 -12.75
N ALA A 310 -2.43 -19.93 -12.19
CA ALA A 310 -3.08 -19.42 -11.00
C ALA A 310 -3.33 -20.59 -10.04
N PHE A 311 -3.17 -20.34 -8.75
CA PHE A 311 -3.40 -21.31 -7.69
C PHE A 311 -4.18 -20.64 -6.56
N ARG A 312 -5.06 -21.40 -5.93
CA ARG A 312 -5.74 -21.06 -4.68
C ARG A 312 -5.37 -22.07 -3.61
N PHE A 313 -5.16 -21.58 -2.40
CA PHE A 313 -4.84 -22.39 -1.23
C PHE A 313 -5.44 -21.77 0.05
N GLY A 314 -6.07 -22.63 0.86
CA GLY A 314 -6.79 -22.24 2.06
C GLY A 314 -7.55 -23.42 2.66
N GLY A 315 -8.24 -23.17 3.75
CA GLY A 315 -8.99 -24.14 4.54
C GLY A 315 -10.49 -23.85 4.51
N GLU A 316 -11.19 -24.19 5.60
CA GLU A 316 -12.63 -23.87 5.77
C GLU A 316 -12.86 -22.50 6.45
N SER A 317 -11.80 -21.75 6.74
CA SER A 317 -11.84 -20.52 7.55
C SER A 317 -11.38 -19.30 6.74
N PHE A 318 -10.90 -18.24 7.42
CA PHE A 318 -10.30 -17.08 6.76
C PHE A 318 -8.80 -17.25 6.71
N GLU A 319 -8.24 -17.31 5.52
CA GLU A 319 -6.81 -17.25 5.30
C GLU A 319 -6.41 -15.89 4.73
N ASN A 320 -5.33 -15.33 5.27
CA ASN A 320 -4.76 -14.06 4.84
C ASN A 320 -3.27 -14.22 4.57
N LEU A 321 -2.84 -13.70 3.42
CA LEU A 321 -1.43 -13.61 3.08
C LEU A 321 -0.74 -12.54 3.94
N THR A 322 0.44 -12.87 4.49
CA THR A 322 1.27 -11.88 5.22
C THR A 322 2.52 -11.50 4.45
N SER A 323 3.20 -12.46 3.82
CA SER A 323 4.37 -12.20 2.99
C SER A 323 4.55 -13.29 1.94
N LEU A 324 5.46 -13.03 1.01
CA LEU A 324 5.81 -13.95 -0.06
C LEU A 324 7.30 -13.74 -0.38
N ALA A 325 8.07 -14.82 -0.50
CA ALA A 325 9.51 -14.76 -0.79
C ALA A 325 9.96 -15.99 -1.62
N PHE A 326 11.21 -15.95 -2.09
CA PHE A 326 11.93 -17.14 -2.51
C PHE A 326 12.97 -17.53 -1.46
N ASP A 327 13.19 -18.82 -1.29
CA ASP A 327 14.37 -19.32 -0.60
C ASP A 327 15.59 -19.38 -1.53
N ALA A 328 16.69 -19.92 -0.99
CA ALA A 328 17.96 -20.04 -1.72
C ALA A 328 17.92 -21.08 -2.85
N GLU A 329 16.91 -21.95 -2.88
CA GLU A 329 16.71 -23.01 -3.87
C GLU A 329 15.76 -22.56 -4.98
N GLU A 330 15.33 -21.29 -4.97
CA GLU A 330 14.34 -20.71 -5.87
C GLU A 330 12.94 -21.33 -5.72
N GLU A 331 12.61 -21.80 -4.52
CA GLU A 331 11.26 -22.24 -4.15
C GLU A 331 10.46 -21.10 -3.50
N ILE A 332 9.17 -21.01 -3.85
CA ILE A 332 8.30 -19.97 -3.31
C ILE A 332 7.91 -20.33 -1.87
N VAL A 333 8.13 -19.40 -0.95
CA VAL A 333 7.75 -19.48 0.45
C VAL A 333 6.68 -18.44 0.74
N ILE A 334 5.58 -18.88 1.36
CA ILE A 334 4.38 -18.11 1.69
C ILE A 334 4.11 -18.18 3.19
#